data_AF-A0A2A2VBQ0-F1
#
_entry.id   AF-A0A2A2VBQ0-F1
#
_cell.length_a   1.000
_cell.length_b   1.000
_cell.length_c   1.000
_cell.angle_alpha   90.00
_cell.angle_beta   90.00
_cell.angle_gamma   90.00
#
_symmetry.space_group_name_H-M   'P 1'
#
loop_
_entity.id
_entity.type
_entity.pdbx_description
1 polymer ?
#
loop_
_entity_poly.entity_id
_entity_poly.type
_entity_poly.pdbx_seq_one_letter_code
_entity_poly.pdbx_strand_id
1 'polypeptide(L)' 'MTVQRATNIAVSTASAGPLRGTIEIDCAGTVAAFEIDEELAHRLCADLERFLTQVPRRTGTARSG' A
#
# COMPACT_ATOMS: atom_id res chain seq x y z
N MET A 1 7.13 -9.29 -17.94
CA MET A 1 6.46 -8.18 -17.25
C MET A 1 7.53 -7.24 -16.74
N THR A 2 7.48 -5.95 -17.12
CA THR A 2 8.38 -4.93 -16.57
C THR A 2 7.78 -4.40 -15.27
N VAL A 3 8.49 -4.56 -14.15
CA VAL A 3 8.08 -3.98 -12.87
C VAL A 3 8.46 -2.50 -12.89
N GLN A 4 7.47 -1.61 -12.87
CA GLN A 4 7.70 -0.18 -12.70
C GLN A 4 7.67 0.15 -11.21
N ARG A 5 8.71 0.84 -10.74
CA ARG A 5 8.82 1.25 -9.35
C ARG A 5 8.07 2.57 -9.17
N ALA A 6 7.16 2.62 -8.22
CA ALA A 6 6.55 3.87 -7.79
C ALA A 6 7.64 4.81 -7.24
N THR A 7 7.70 6.02 -7.77
CA THR A 7 8.63 7.09 -7.35
C THR A 7 7.98 7.97 -6.28
N ASN A 8 6.65 8.14 -6.35
CA ASN A 8 5.87 8.89 -5.37
C ASN A 8 4.49 8.25 -5.18
N ILE A 9 3.99 8.31 -3.95
CA ILE A 9 2.63 7.90 -3.59
C ILE A 9 2.04 9.04 -2.75
N ALA A 10 0.98 9.68 -3.25
CA ALA A 10 0.25 10.71 -2.54
C ALA A 10 -1.15 10.20 -2.18
N VAL A 11 -1.59 10.49 -0.96
CA VAL A 11 -2.94 10.16 -0.48
C VAL A 11 -3.60 11.46 -0.05
N SER A 12 -4.78 11.74 -0.59
CA SER A 12 -5.56 12.93 -0.26
C SER A 12 -6.99 12.55 0.13
N THR A 13 -7.55 13.33 1.06
CA THR A 13 -8.96 13.18 1.46
C THR A 13 -9.82 14.02 0.52
N ALA A 14 -10.76 13.38 -0.17
CA ALA A 14 -11.73 14.02 -1.04
C ALA A 14 -13.00 14.42 -0.27
N SER A 15 -13.43 13.60 0.69
CA SER A 15 -14.58 13.89 1.57
C SER A 15 -14.41 13.24 2.94
N ALA A 16 -14.87 13.95 3.98
CA ALA A 16 -14.93 13.45 5.35
C ALA A 16 -16.26 12.71 5.67
N GLY A 17 -17.24 12.71 4.75
CA GLY A 17 -18.52 12.02 4.95
C GLY A 17 -19.37 11.95 3.67
N PRO A 18 -19.62 10.76 3.10
CA PRO A 18 -18.95 9.48 3.40
C PRO A 18 -17.45 9.57 3.13
N LEU A 19 -16.63 8.80 3.87
CA LEU A 19 -15.17 8.88 3.74
C LEU A 19 -14.76 8.49 2.32
N ARG A 20 -14.14 9.44 1.62
CA ARG A 20 -13.59 9.23 0.28
C ARG A 20 -12.20 9.85 0.19
N GLY A 21 -11.30 9.14 -0.45
CA GLY A 21 -9.94 9.61 -0.72
C GLY A 21 -9.52 9.32 -2.15
N THR A 22 -8.37 9.88 -2.52
CA THR A 22 -7.71 9.59 -3.78
C THR A 22 -6.28 9.15 -3.46
N ILE A 23 -5.86 8.03 -4.05
CA ILE A 23 -4.44 7.67 -4.12
C ILE A 23 -3.94 8.03 -5.52
N GLU A 24 -2.82 8.74 -5.56
CA GLU A 24 -2.04 8.99 -6.77
C GLU A 24 -0.70 8.27 -6.65
N ILE A 25 -0.35 7.49 -7.67
CA ILE A 25 0.94 6.79 -7.77
C ILE A 25 1.66 7.30 -9.02
N ASP A 26 2.81 7.93 -8.82
CA ASP A 26 3.73 8.25 -9.90
C ASP A 26 4.65 7.06 -10.14
N CYS A 27 4.61 6.56 -11.38
CA CYS A 27 5.51 5.56 -11.92
C CYS A 27 6.29 6.17 -13.08
N ALA A 28 7.47 6.73 -12.78
CA ALA A 28 8.38 7.30 -13.77
C ALA A 28 7.73 8.35 -14.69
N GLY A 29 6.93 9.26 -14.11
CA GLY A 29 6.22 10.32 -14.81
C GLY A 29 4.85 9.92 -15.36
N THR A 30 4.42 8.67 -15.16
CA THR A 30 3.02 8.26 -15.38
C THR A 30 2.29 8.27 -14.04
N VAL A 31 1.26 9.11 -13.91
CA VAL A 31 0.44 9.17 -12.70
C VAL A 31 -0.81 8.31 -12.88
N ALA A 32 -0.98 7.33 -12.00
CA ALA A 32 -2.22 6.58 -11.86
C ALA A 32 -2.97 7.09 -10.64
N ALA A 33 -4.22 7.53 -10.82
CA ALA A 33 -5.08 8.03 -9.76
C ALA A 33 -6.29 7.11 -9.59
N PHE A 34 -6.64 6.78 -8.35
CA PHE A 34 -7.83 5.98 -8.04
C PHE A 34 -8.56 6.50 -6.81
N GLU A 35 -9.88 6.47 -6.88
CA GLU A 35 -10.75 6.79 -5.76
C GLU A 35 -10.83 5.62 -4.78
N ILE A 36 -10.95 5.97 -3.51
CA ILE A 36 -11.02 5.04 -2.39
C ILE A 36 -12.24 5.40 -1.57
N ASP A 37 -13.10 4.42 -1.39
CA ASP A 37 -14.19 4.49 -0.43
C ASP A 37 -13.77 3.92 0.93
N GLU A 38 -14.67 4.09 1.90
CA GLU A 38 -14.46 3.65 3.27
C GLU A 38 -14.22 2.14 3.39
N GLU A 39 -14.90 1.30 2.60
CA GLU A 39 -14.73 -0.16 2.65
C GLU A 39 -13.34 -0.57 2.15
N LEU A 40 -12.91 0.00 1.03
CA LEU A 40 -11.58 -0.25 0.47
C LEU A 40 -10.49 0.25 1.42
N ALA A 41 -10.66 1.43 2.03
CA ALA A 41 -9.71 1.97 3.02
C ALA A 41 -9.54 1.01 4.21
N HIS A 42 -10.64 0.50 4.78
CA HIS A 42 -10.57 -0.45 5.89
C HIS A 42 -9.86 -1.75 5.52
N ARG A 43 -10.13 -2.31 4.32
CA ARG A 43 -9.45 -3.52 3.84
C ARG A 43 -7.95 -3.31 3.67
N LEU A 44 -7.54 -2.20 3.05
CA LEU A 44 -6.13 -1.87 2.86
C LEU A 44 -5.39 -1.74 4.20
N CYS A 45 -6.02 -1.08 5.19
CA CYS A 45 -5.46 -0.96 6.53
C CYS A 45 -5.28 -2.33 7.20
N ALA A 46 -6.29 -3.20 7.12
CA ALA A 46 -6.21 -4.54 7.70
C ALA A 46 -5.13 -5.42 7.03
N ASP A 47 -5.05 -5.38 5.70
CA ASP A 47 -4.03 -6.12 4.95
C ASP A 47 -2.62 -5.59 5.24
N LEU A 48 -2.45 -4.27 5.37
CA LEU A 48 -1.18 -3.66 5.72
C LEU A 48 -0.77 -4.01 7.15
N GLU A 49 -1.68 -3.92 8.12
CA GLU A 49 -1.44 -4.33 9.50
C GLU A 49 -1.00 -5.79 9.55
N ARG A 50 -1.73 -6.68 8.85
CA ARG A 50 -1.37 -8.08 8.73
C ARG A 50 0.02 -8.25 8.13
N PHE A 51 0.35 -7.56 7.05
CA PHE A 51 1.67 -7.66 6.40
C PHE A 51 2.80 -7.20 7.34
N LEU A 52 2.61 -6.09 8.06
CA LEU A 52 3.62 -5.54 8.97
C LEU A 52 3.78 -6.37 10.24
N THR A 53 2.69 -6.94 10.76
CA THR A 53 2.69 -7.77 11.96
C THR A 53 3.12 -9.21 11.68
N GLN A 54 2.87 -9.72 10.47
CA GLN A 54 3.46 -10.95 9.96
C GLN A 54 4.91 -10.71 9.53
N VAL A 55 5.76 -10.34 10.50
CA VAL A 55 7.22 -10.41 10.35
C VAL A 55 7.54 -11.82 9.84
N PRO A 56 8.25 -11.98 8.71
CA PRO A 56 8.79 -13.27 8.35
C PRO A 56 9.63 -13.70 9.55
N ARG A 57 9.24 -14.77 10.24
CA ARG A 57 10.18 -15.48 11.10
C ARG A 57 11.34 -15.78 10.16
N ARG A 58 12.42 -15.00 10.27
CA ARG A 58 13.69 -15.29 9.62
C ARG A 58 13.95 -16.73 9.97
N THR A 59 13.73 -17.64 9.01
CA THR A 59 14.23 -19.01 9.11
C THR A 59 15.69 -18.82 9.38
N GLY A 60 16.08 -19.15 10.61
CA GLY A 60 17.38 -18.80 11.16
C GLY A 60 18.44 -19.13 10.13
N THR A 61 19.36 -18.19 9.95
CA THR A 61 20.68 -18.48 9.41
C THR A 61 21.09 -19.86 9.91
N ALA A 62 21.23 -20.82 9.00
CA ALA A 62 21.75 -22.14 9.31
C ALA A 62 23.05 -21.95 10.10
N ARG A 63 23.01 -22.28 11.39
CA ARG A 63 24.17 -22.26 12.27
C ARG A 63 24.75 -23.68 12.30
N SER A 64 25.97 -23.76 11.77
CA SER A 64 27.07 -24.65 12.18
C SER A 64 26.96 -26.14 11.88
N GLY A 65 28.01 -26.67 11.25
CA GLY A 65 28.28 -28.08 11.00
C GLY A 65 29.22 -28.24 9.81
#